data_AF-A0A8B6E5N8-F1
#
_entry.id   AF-A0A8B6E5N8-F1
#
_cell.length_a   1.000
_cell.length_b   1.000
_cell.length_c   1.000
_cell.angle_alpha   90.00
_cell.angle_beta   90.00
_cell.angle_gamma   90.00
#
_symmetry.space_group_name_H-M   'P 1'
#
loop_
_entity.id
_entity.type
_entity.pdbx_description
1 polymer ?
#
loop_
_entity_poly.entity_id
_entity_poly.type
_entity_poly.pdbx_seq_one_letter_code
_entity_poly.pdbx_strand_id
1 'polypeptide(L)'
;MFINTRAAQHVLKCIKENSCVTITASAGVGKTAILRHVALQMSEEEYEILYVFDPFDIMRFYNPNQKTLFVIDDLCGVYGIDERNLQLWQQVVERIKTVLQNNLYTKIIAACRLQVCQDDRFKALSVCNTCVCNLLSENICLTKNEKKSIAELYLENNVSEITNYYELYDCFPLLCKLSHDNPNLNIIDFFKNPFSVYEAEIEMLLKEGHYAKYCALALCVMFNNNLREEILTEDVDEVAIIENTCEACRLDKRTHRPILLDAL
;
A
#
# COMPACT_ATOMS: atom_id res chain seq x y z
N MET A 1 14.25 -15.11 0.02
CA MET A 1 13.52 -16.10 0.84
C MET A 1 12.37 -15.37 1.54
N PHE A 2 11.18 -15.97 1.68
CA PHE A 2 10.07 -15.35 2.42
C PHE A 2 10.06 -15.83 3.87
N ILE A 3 9.84 -14.92 4.83
CA ILE A 3 9.70 -15.28 6.25
C ILE A 3 8.22 -15.57 6.52
N ASN A 4 7.90 -16.83 6.82
CA ASN A 4 6.54 -17.24 7.13
C ASN A 4 6.12 -16.70 8.51
N THR A 5 5.37 -15.61 8.50
CA THR A 5 4.90 -14.91 9.70
C THR A 5 3.52 -15.43 10.14
N ARG A 6 3.17 -15.25 11.41
CA ARG A 6 1.82 -15.41 11.96
C ARG A 6 0.80 -14.64 11.14
N ALA A 7 1.15 -13.44 10.67
CA ALA A 7 0.31 -12.66 9.76
C ALA A 7 0.02 -13.42 8.46
N ALA A 8 1.06 -13.96 7.81
CA ALA A 8 0.90 -14.73 6.58
C ALA A 8 0.05 -16.00 6.80
N GLN A 9 0.30 -16.71 7.90
CA GLN A 9 -0.48 -17.90 8.28
C GLN A 9 -1.95 -17.56 8.56
N HIS A 10 -2.21 -16.44 9.23
CA HIS A 10 -3.56 -15.98 9.51
C HIS A 10 -4.30 -15.62 8.24
N VAL A 11 -3.68 -14.84 7.34
CA VAL A 11 -4.28 -14.48 6.04
C VAL A 11 -4.54 -15.74 5.19
N LEU A 12 -3.62 -16.70 5.18
CA LEU A 12 -3.81 -17.98 4.49
C LEU A 12 -5.01 -18.76 5.03
N LYS A 13 -5.19 -18.79 6.36
CA LYS A 13 -6.37 -19.40 6.97
C LYS A 13 -7.65 -18.67 6.56
N CYS A 14 -7.64 -17.34 6.63
CA CYS A 14 -8.80 -16.52 6.27
C CYS A 14 -9.23 -16.75 4.82
N ILE A 15 -8.29 -16.80 3.85
CA ILE A 15 -8.66 -16.97 2.43
C ILE A 15 -9.17 -18.38 2.13
N LYS A 16 -8.78 -19.39 2.91
CA LYS A 16 -9.36 -20.73 2.79
C LYS A 16 -10.83 -20.75 3.23
N GLU A 17 -11.14 -20.05 4.31
CA GLU A 17 -12.48 -20.01 4.92
C GLU A 17 -13.43 -19.00 4.27
N ASN A 18 -12.92 -17.96 3.61
CA ASN A 18 -13.69 -16.86 3.05
C ASN A 18 -13.53 -16.75 1.53
N SER A 19 -14.51 -16.17 0.83
CA SER A 19 -14.44 -15.92 -0.62
C SER A 19 -13.72 -14.61 -0.96
N CYS A 20 -13.66 -13.65 -0.03
CA CYS A 20 -12.89 -12.43 -0.19
C CYS A 20 -12.15 -12.07 1.11
N VAL A 21 -10.85 -11.79 1.01
CA VAL A 21 -9.99 -11.33 2.11
C VAL A 21 -9.22 -10.08 1.69
N THR A 22 -9.27 -9.05 2.54
CA THR A 22 -8.53 -7.81 2.34
C THR A 22 -7.46 -7.65 3.43
N ILE A 23 -6.20 -7.59 3.02
CA ILE A 23 -5.04 -7.32 3.87
C ILE A 23 -4.88 -5.81 3.99
N THR A 24 -4.88 -5.27 5.21
CA THR A 24 -4.80 -3.83 5.46
C THR A 24 -3.65 -3.48 6.37
N ALA A 25 -2.93 -2.40 6.04
CA ALA A 25 -1.82 -1.86 6.83
C ALA A 25 -1.33 -0.54 6.21
N SER A 26 -0.52 0.20 6.96
CA SER A 26 0.31 1.30 6.43
C SER A 26 1.32 0.82 5.37
N ALA A 27 1.93 1.75 4.64
CA ALA A 27 2.97 1.44 3.66
C ALA A 27 4.18 0.77 4.33
N GLY A 28 4.87 -0.11 3.60
CA GLY A 28 6.11 -0.75 4.07
C GLY A 28 5.98 -1.87 5.11
N VAL A 29 4.77 -2.19 5.56
CA VAL A 29 4.52 -3.25 6.58
C VAL A 29 4.64 -4.67 6.00
N GLY A 30 4.63 -4.83 4.67
CA GLY A 30 4.81 -6.14 4.01
C GLY A 30 3.54 -6.77 3.43
N LYS A 31 2.47 -5.98 3.19
CA LYS A 31 1.21 -6.44 2.58
C LYS A 31 1.44 -7.24 1.29
N THR A 32 2.14 -6.67 0.31
CA THR A 32 2.45 -7.30 -0.98
C THR A 32 3.25 -8.59 -0.83
N ALA A 33 4.16 -8.67 0.15
CA ALA A 33 4.92 -9.88 0.40
C ALA A 33 4.01 -11.01 0.90
N ILE A 34 3.11 -10.72 1.84
CA ILE A 34 2.11 -11.69 2.32
C ILE A 34 1.13 -12.07 1.20
N LEU A 35 0.63 -11.08 0.44
CA LEU A 35 -0.29 -11.29 -0.68
C LEU A 35 0.28 -12.31 -1.68
N ARG A 36 1.52 -12.09 -2.12
CA ARG A 36 2.22 -12.97 -3.07
C ARG A 36 2.51 -14.34 -2.47
N HIS A 37 2.91 -14.40 -1.19
CA HIS A 37 3.16 -15.68 -0.53
C HIS A 37 1.88 -16.51 -0.42
N VAL A 38 0.76 -15.90 -0.02
CA VAL A 38 -0.54 -16.58 0.07
C VAL A 38 -1.02 -17.00 -1.31
N ALA A 39 -0.85 -16.17 -2.33
CA ALA A 39 -1.18 -16.55 -3.72
C ALA A 39 -0.38 -17.77 -4.18
N LEU A 40 0.91 -17.83 -3.87
CA LEU A 40 1.75 -19.00 -4.17
C LEU A 40 1.25 -20.26 -3.44
N GLN A 41 0.94 -20.16 -2.15
CA GLN A 41 0.39 -21.29 -1.37
C GLN A 41 -0.96 -21.77 -1.92
N MET A 42 -1.82 -20.87 -2.38
CA MET A 42 -3.09 -21.24 -3.01
C MET A 42 -2.88 -21.91 -4.38
N SER A 43 -1.83 -21.55 -5.12
CA SER A 43 -1.48 -22.22 -6.37
C SER A 43 -1.07 -23.69 -6.17
N GLU A 44 -0.44 -24.00 -5.03
CA GLU A 44 -0.13 -25.39 -4.62
C GLU A 44 -1.41 -26.19 -4.33
N GLU A 45 -2.54 -25.52 -4.07
CA GLU A 45 -3.87 -26.11 -3.89
C GLU A 45 -4.73 -26.09 -5.17
N GLU A 46 -4.06 -25.97 -6.32
CA GLU A 46 -4.63 -25.99 -7.67
C GLU A 46 -5.49 -24.77 -8.03
N TYR A 47 -5.33 -23.65 -7.32
CA TYR A 47 -5.93 -22.38 -7.75
C TYR A 47 -5.12 -21.77 -8.89
N GLU A 48 -5.80 -21.39 -9.97
CA GLU A 48 -5.23 -20.47 -10.95
C GLU A 48 -5.13 -19.07 -10.33
N ILE A 49 -3.94 -18.48 -10.40
CA ILE A 49 -3.67 -17.16 -9.83
C ILE A 49 -3.79 -16.11 -10.93
N LEU A 50 -4.74 -15.20 -10.79
CA LEU A 50 -4.99 -14.12 -11.74
C LEU A 50 -4.80 -12.77 -11.07
N TYR A 51 -3.79 -12.02 -11.50
CA TYR A 51 -3.60 -10.64 -11.04
C TYR A 51 -4.62 -9.72 -11.72
N VAL A 52 -5.30 -8.92 -10.92
CA VAL A 52 -6.37 -8.01 -11.35
C VAL A 52 -5.83 -6.59 -11.31
N PHE A 53 -5.80 -5.95 -12.48
CA PHE A 53 -5.42 -4.55 -12.63
C PHE A 53 -6.65 -3.67 -12.89
N ASP A 54 -7.67 -4.24 -13.52
CA ASP A 54 -8.96 -3.63 -13.77
C ASP A 54 -10.07 -4.47 -13.09
N PRO A 55 -11.02 -3.88 -12.34
CA PRO A 55 -12.12 -4.61 -11.71
C PRO A 55 -12.93 -5.51 -12.67
N PHE A 56 -13.02 -5.14 -13.95
CA PHE A 56 -13.68 -5.92 -15.00
C PHE A 56 -12.94 -7.22 -15.34
N ASP A 57 -11.64 -7.34 -15.03
CA ASP A 57 -10.86 -8.55 -15.24
C ASP A 57 -11.45 -9.75 -14.50
N ILE A 58 -12.03 -9.52 -13.31
CA ILE A 58 -12.69 -10.58 -12.54
C ILE A 58 -13.82 -11.20 -13.35
N MET A 59 -14.65 -10.38 -14.00
CA MET A 59 -15.75 -10.88 -14.82
C MET A 59 -15.25 -11.49 -16.13
N ARG A 60 -14.19 -10.93 -16.71
CA ARG A 60 -13.62 -11.37 -17.98
C ARG A 60 -12.97 -12.75 -17.91
N PHE A 61 -12.26 -13.00 -16.82
CA PHE A 61 -11.51 -14.24 -16.61
C PHE A 61 -12.22 -15.22 -15.66
N TYR A 62 -13.41 -14.88 -15.17
CA TYR A 62 -14.20 -15.80 -14.36
C TYR A 62 -14.54 -17.08 -15.16
N ASN A 63 -14.12 -18.21 -14.60
CA ASN A 63 -14.47 -19.53 -15.08
C ASN A 63 -15.13 -20.33 -13.95
N PRO A 64 -16.43 -20.69 -14.04
CA PRO A 64 -17.12 -21.42 -12.98
C PRO A 64 -16.54 -22.83 -12.74
N ASN A 65 -15.88 -23.41 -13.73
CA ASN A 65 -15.37 -24.79 -13.67
C ASN A 65 -13.94 -24.89 -13.13
N GLN A 66 -13.36 -23.78 -12.67
CA GLN A 66 -11.96 -23.70 -12.30
C GLN A 66 -11.76 -22.98 -10.97
N LYS A 67 -10.91 -23.54 -10.11
CA LYS A 67 -10.46 -22.87 -8.89
C LYS A 67 -9.65 -21.65 -9.28
N THR A 68 -10.09 -20.46 -8.88
CA THR A 68 -9.49 -19.21 -9.31
C THR A 68 -9.30 -18.30 -8.10
N LEU A 69 -8.08 -17.80 -7.92
CA LEU A 69 -7.76 -16.76 -6.95
C LEU A 69 -7.40 -15.48 -7.69
N PHE A 70 -8.26 -14.48 -7.57
CA PHE A 70 -7.98 -13.14 -8.04
C PHE A 70 -7.14 -12.38 -7.01
N VAL A 71 -6.02 -11.83 -7.44
CA VAL A 71 -5.04 -11.14 -6.61
C VAL A 71 -5.01 -9.66 -6.99
N ILE A 72 -5.30 -8.79 -6.03
CA ILE A 72 -5.32 -7.34 -6.23
C ILE A 72 -4.26 -6.71 -5.31
N ASP A 73 -3.23 -6.10 -5.89
CA ASP A 73 -2.21 -5.35 -5.14
C ASP A 73 -2.57 -3.86 -5.20
N ASP A 74 -2.69 -3.20 -4.05
CA ASP A 74 -3.12 -1.80 -3.92
C ASP A 74 -4.53 -1.48 -4.45
N LEU A 75 -5.53 -2.14 -3.85
CA LEU A 75 -6.95 -1.90 -4.09
C LEU A 75 -7.32 -0.41 -3.90
N CYS A 76 -7.92 0.19 -4.92
CA CYS A 76 -8.38 1.59 -4.97
C CYS A 76 -7.28 2.66 -4.84
N GLY A 77 -5.99 2.32 -5.03
CA GLY A 77 -4.94 3.32 -5.31
C GLY A 77 -3.63 3.19 -4.51
N VAL A 78 -2.55 3.73 -5.10
CA VAL A 78 -1.15 3.65 -4.62
C VAL A 78 -0.79 4.76 -3.61
N TYR A 79 -1.58 5.82 -3.51
CA TYR A 79 -1.29 6.93 -2.59
C TYR A 79 -2.50 7.30 -1.72
N GLY A 80 -3.70 7.23 -2.28
CA GLY A 80 -4.99 7.41 -1.61
C GLY A 80 -6.09 6.73 -2.41
N ILE A 81 -7.34 7.18 -2.23
CA ILE A 81 -8.45 6.73 -3.06
C ILE A 81 -8.33 7.36 -4.45
N ASP A 82 -8.16 6.52 -5.45
CA ASP A 82 -8.32 6.88 -6.85
C ASP A 82 -9.82 6.85 -7.18
N GLU A 83 -10.41 8.04 -7.39
CA GLU A 83 -11.83 8.20 -7.71
C GLU A 83 -12.24 7.40 -8.96
N ARG A 84 -11.37 7.36 -9.97
CA ARG A 84 -11.67 6.60 -11.21
C ARG A 84 -11.70 5.12 -10.89
N ASN A 85 -10.73 4.62 -10.13
CA ASN A 85 -10.69 3.23 -9.71
C ASN A 85 -11.91 2.86 -8.85
N LEU A 86 -12.27 3.72 -7.89
CA LEU A 86 -13.45 3.54 -7.05
C LEU A 86 -14.74 3.46 -7.87
N GLN A 87 -14.92 4.34 -8.85
CA GLN A 87 -16.08 4.33 -9.75
C GLN A 87 -16.15 3.04 -10.58
N LEU A 88 -15.01 2.53 -11.05
CA LEU A 88 -14.96 1.24 -11.77
C LEU A 88 -15.39 0.10 -10.85
N TRP A 89 -14.89 0.05 -9.61
CA TRP A 89 -15.30 -0.95 -8.62
C TRP A 89 -16.80 -0.89 -8.32
N GLN A 90 -17.35 0.30 -8.12
CA GLN A 90 -18.79 0.49 -7.85
C GLN A 90 -19.68 -0.07 -8.97
N GLN A 91 -19.24 0.01 -10.23
CA GLN A 91 -19.99 -0.53 -11.36
C GLN A 91 -20.07 -2.07 -11.38
N VAL A 92 -19.08 -2.75 -10.80
CA VAL A 92 -18.96 -4.22 -10.89
C VAL A 92 -19.18 -4.94 -9.57
N VAL A 93 -19.18 -4.24 -8.44
CA VAL A 93 -19.16 -4.86 -7.10
C VAL A 93 -20.30 -5.85 -6.86
N GLU A 94 -21.53 -5.53 -7.28
CA GLU A 94 -22.68 -6.43 -7.11
C GLU A 94 -22.59 -7.67 -8.01
N ARG A 95 -21.98 -7.55 -9.19
CA ARG A 95 -21.74 -8.69 -10.08
C ARG A 95 -20.65 -9.60 -9.50
N ILE A 96 -19.57 -9.01 -8.98
CA ILE A 96 -18.51 -9.75 -8.29
C ILE A 96 -19.07 -10.48 -7.07
N LYS A 97 -19.91 -9.81 -6.27
CA LYS A 97 -20.61 -10.42 -5.13
C LYS A 97 -21.40 -11.66 -5.54
N THR A 98 -22.16 -11.55 -6.62
CA THR A 98 -22.92 -12.67 -7.19
C THR A 98 -22.01 -13.82 -7.61
N VAL A 99 -20.88 -13.53 -8.26
CA VAL A 99 -19.89 -14.54 -8.66
C VAL A 99 -19.32 -15.28 -7.45
N LEU A 100 -18.92 -14.56 -6.39
CA LEU A 100 -18.34 -15.15 -5.18
C LEU A 100 -19.36 -15.96 -4.36
N GLN A 101 -20.64 -15.59 -4.41
CA GLN A 101 -21.71 -16.33 -3.74
C GLN A 101 -22.08 -17.62 -4.48
N ASN A 102 -22.02 -17.60 -5.81
CA ASN A 102 -22.41 -18.73 -6.65
C ASN A 102 -21.28 -19.73 -6.90
N ASN A 103 -20.01 -19.36 -6.65
CA ASN A 103 -18.86 -20.24 -6.84
C ASN A 103 -17.92 -20.23 -5.63
N LEU A 104 -17.95 -21.30 -4.84
CA LEU A 104 -17.07 -21.50 -3.68
C LEU A 104 -15.58 -21.62 -4.05
N TYR A 105 -15.27 -21.93 -5.31
CA TYR A 105 -13.91 -22.08 -5.84
C TYR A 105 -13.34 -20.79 -6.43
N THR A 106 -14.14 -19.72 -6.48
CA THR A 106 -13.68 -18.39 -6.87
C THR A 106 -13.42 -17.56 -5.62
N LYS A 107 -12.19 -17.05 -5.49
CA LYS A 107 -11.76 -16.27 -4.33
C LYS A 107 -11.07 -14.99 -4.76
N ILE A 108 -11.10 -13.98 -3.88
CA ILE A 108 -10.38 -12.72 -4.03
C ILE A 108 -9.48 -12.52 -2.82
N ILE A 109 -8.23 -12.15 -3.05
CA ILE A 109 -7.34 -11.60 -2.04
C ILE A 109 -6.83 -10.24 -2.49
N ALA A 110 -6.95 -9.23 -1.62
CA ALA A 110 -6.56 -7.87 -1.94
C ALA A 110 -5.60 -7.32 -0.88
N ALA A 111 -4.64 -6.49 -1.29
CA ALA A 111 -3.91 -5.60 -0.39
C ALA A 111 -4.48 -4.18 -0.50
N CYS A 112 -4.68 -3.52 0.63
CA CYS A 112 -5.19 -2.16 0.68
C CYS A 112 -4.48 -1.33 1.77
N ARG A 113 -4.35 -0.02 1.56
CA ARG A 113 -3.83 0.90 2.57
C ARG A 113 -4.85 1.09 3.69
N LEU A 114 -4.36 1.22 4.93
CA LEU A 114 -5.24 1.42 6.09
C LEU A 114 -6.16 2.64 5.93
N GLN A 115 -5.61 3.76 5.43
CA GLN A 115 -6.37 5.00 5.19
C GLN A 115 -7.49 4.81 4.16
N VAL A 116 -7.21 4.09 3.06
CA VAL A 116 -8.21 3.77 2.02
C VAL A 116 -9.34 2.92 2.60
N CYS A 117 -9.03 1.91 3.41
CA CYS A 117 -10.05 1.07 4.05
C CYS A 117 -10.89 1.80 5.11
N GLN A 118 -10.39 2.89 5.69
CA GLN A 118 -11.13 3.67 6.69
C GLN A 118 -12.15 4.63 6.07
N ASP A 119 -12.02 4.94 4.79
CA ASP A 119 -12.94 5.82 4.06
C ASP A 119 -14.31 5.15 3.86
N ASP A 120 -15.38 5.89 4.09
CA ASP A 120 -16.75 5.38 4.01
C ASP A 120 -17.16 4.98 2.58
N ARG A 121 -16.57 5.62 1.56
CA ARG A 121 -16.82 5.29 0.15
C ARG A 121 -16.21 3.95 -0.22
N PHE A 122 -15.06 3.62 0.35
CA PHE A 122 -14.48 2.28 0.25
C PHE A 122 -15.33 1.26 1.02
N LYS A 123 -15.84 1.62 2.20
CA LYS A 123 -16.73 0.73 2.98
C LYS A 123 -17.99 0.33 2.21
N ALA A 124 -18.45 1.18 1.30
CA ALA A 124 -19.57 0.87 0.40
C ALA A 124 -19.29 -0.31 -0.55
N LEU A 125 -18.01 -0.64 -0.83
CA LEU A 125 -17.61 -1.83 -1.59
C LEU A 125 -17.75 -3.09 -0.71
N SER A 126 -18.99 -3.50 -0.43
CA SER A 126 -19.32 -4.53 0.56
C SER A 126 -18.55 -5.86 0.41
N VAL A 127 -18.17 -6.24 -0.81
CA VAL A 127 -17.37 -7.45 -1.10
C VAL A 127 -15.99 -7.40 -0.44
N CYS A 128 -15.34 -6.23 -0.45
CA CYS A 128 -13.97 -6.07 0.05
C CYS A 128 -13.89 -6.01 1.58
N ASN A 129 -15.03 -5.99 2.28
CA ASN A 129 -15.10 -5.86 3.75
C ASN A 129 -15.57 -7.13 4.45
N THR A 130 -15.72 -8.26 3.74
CA THR A 130 -16.20 -9.52 4.34
C THR A 130 -15.21 -10.12 5.34
N CYS A 131 -13.92 -10.03 5.06
CA CYS A 131 -12.85 -10.47 5.96
C CYS A 131 -11.66 -9.52 5.80
N VAL A 132 -11.38 -8.74 6.85
CA VAL A 132 -10.32 -7.74 6.84
C VAL A 132 -9.22 -8.14 7.81
N CYS A 133 -8.01 -8.38 7.29
CA CYS A 133 -6.83 -8.71 8.08
C CYS A 133 -5.96 -7.47 8.25
N ASN A 134 -6.10 -6.77 9.38
CA ASN A 134 -5.24 -5.62 9.71
C ASN A 134 -3.91 -6.09 10.30
N LEU A 135 -2.81 -5.90 9.56
CA LEU A 135 -1.46 -6.31 9.95
C LEU A 135 -0.89 -5.48 11.11
N LEU A 136 -1.56 -4.40 11.51
CA LEU A 136 -1.17 -3.59 12.67
C LEU A 136 -1.97 -3.95 13.93
N SER A 137 -2.96 -4.86 13.82
CA SER A 137 -3.69 -5.33 15.00
C SER A 137 -2.80 -6.20 15.90
N GLU A 138 -2.95 -6.10 17.22
CA GLU A 138 -2.10 -6.80 18.21
C GLU A 138 -1.97 -8.32 17.98
N ASN A 139 -3.04 -8.94 17.47
CA ASN A 139 -3.10 -10.37 17.24
C ASN A 139 -2.42 -10.82 15.93
N ILE A 140 -2.17 -9.91 14.99
CA ILE A 140 -1.66 -10.22 13.65
C ILE A 140 -0.28 -9.57 13.42
N CYS A 141 0.01 -8.46 14.09
CA CYS A 141 1.24 -7.71 13.88
C CYS A 141 2.51 -8.52 14.11
N LEU A 142 3.59 -8.08 13.46
CA LEU A 142 4.90 -8.71 13.54
C LEU A 142 5.43 -8.70 14.97
N THR A 143 5.72 -9.88 15.49
CA THR A 143 6.40 -10.09 16.76
C THR A 143 7.88 -9.70 16.66
N LYS A 144 8.54 -9.51 17.82
CA LYS A 144 9.99 -9.27 17.88
C LYS A 144 10.80 -10.37 17.20
N ASN A 145 10.38 -11.63 17.36
CA ASN A 145 11.07 -12.77 16.76
C ASN A 145 10.94 -12.76 15.23
N GLU A 146 9.77 -12.43 14.70
CA GLU A 146 9.57 -12.30 13.25
C GLU A 146 10.36 -11.13 12.68
N LYS A 147 10.36 -9.97 13.37
CA LYS A 147 11.20 -8.83 13.01
C LYS A 147 12.68 -9.23 13.02
N LYS A 148 13.13 -10.01 14.02
CA LYS A 148 14.49 -10.57 14.04
C LYS A 148 14.77 -11.44 12.82
N SER A 149 13.90 -12.37 12.46
CA SER A 149 14.10 -13.23 11.28
C SER A 149 14.10 -12.44 9.97
N ILE A 150 13.31 -11.37 9.87
CA ILE A 150 13.36 -10.44 8.74
C ILE A 150 14.70 -9.69 8.72
N ALA A 151 15.18 -9.20 9.86
CA ALA A 151 16.47 -8.54 9.96
C ALA A 151 17.62 -9.49 9.58
N GLU A 152 17.60 -10.74 10.05
CA GLU A 152 18.59 -11.78 9.71
C GLU A 152 18.66 -12.04 8.19
N LEU A 153 17.52 -11.94 7.50
CA LEU A 153 17.45 -12.10 6.05
C LEU A 153 18.13 -10.96 5.27
N TYR A 154 18.05 -9.72 5.76
CA TYR A 154 18.50 -8.53 5.03
C TYR A 154 19.83 -7.95 5.51
N LEU A 155 20.12 -8.07 6.81
CA LEU A 155 21.21 -7.36 7.50
C LEU A 155 22.32 -8.29 8.00
N GLU A 156 22.16 -9.60 7.81
CA GLU A 156 23.14 -10.63 8.16
C GLU A 156 23.70 -10.47 9.58
N ASN A 157 24.97 -10.08 9.73
CA ASN A 157 25.68 -10.00 11.01
C ASN A 157 25.29 -8.78 11.87
N ASN A 158 24.56 -7.81 11.32
CA ASN A 158 24.27 -6.53 11.98
C ASN A 158 22.95 -6.52 12.77
N VAL A 159 22.29 -7.67 12.90
CA VAL A 159 20.97 -7.80 13.56
C VAL A 159 21.02 -7.37 15.03
N SER A 160 22.10 -7.70 15.74
CA SER A 160 22.28 -7.34 17.15
C SER A 160 22.26 -5.83 17.38
N GLU A 161 22.73 -5.05 16.41
CA GLU A 161 22.86 -3.59 16.48
C GLU A 161 21.51 -2.86 16.45
N ILE A 162 20.46 -3.51 15.92
CA ILE A 162 19.16 -2.86 15.68
C ILE A 162 18.00 -3.40 16.51
N THR A 163 18.26 -4.32 17.44
CA THR A 163 17.23 -4.95 18.28
C THR A 163 16.36 -3.95 19.04
N ASN A 164 16.93 -2.80 19.45
CA ASN A 164 16.21 -1.73 20.14
C ASN A 164 15.19 -0.99 19.26
N TYR A 165 15.27 -1.13 17.94
CA TYR A 165 14.41 -0.41 16.98
C TYR A 165 13.21 -1.24 16.51
N TYR A 166 13.10 -2.50 16.94
CA TYR A 166 12.02 -3.40 16.50
C TYR A 166 10.62 -2.87 16.82
N GLU A 167 10.45 -2.10 17.89
CA GLU A 167 9.13 -1.60 18.30
C GLU A 167 8.85 -0.17 17.83
N LEU A 168 9.83 0.52 17.23
CA LEU A 168 9.66 1.92 16.86
C LEU A 168 8.90 2.12 15.55
N TYR A 169 8.99 1.16 14.63
CA TYR A 169 8.44 1.32 13.29
C TYR A 169 7.60 0.12 12.86
N ASP A 170 6.41 0.42 12.33
CA ASP A 170 5.54 -0.57 11.70
C ASP A 170 6.05 -0.99 10.32
N CYS A 171 6.69 -0.07 9.59
CA CYS A 171 7.32 -0.32 8.29
C CYS A 171 8.68 -1.02 8.40
N PHE A 172 8.94 -1.74 9.50
CA PHE A 172 10.21 -2.41 9.76
C PHE A 172 10.72 -3.28 8.59
N PRO A 173 9.89 -4.08 7.89
CA PRO A 173 10.36 -4.85 6.74
C PRO A 173 10.91 -3.98 5.61
N LEU A 174 10.28 -2.82 5.37
CA LEU A 174 10.79 -1.86 4.39
C LEU A 174 12.12 -1.26 4.83
N LEU A 175 12.29 -0.92 6.12
CA LEU A 175 13.56 -0.39 6.63
C LEU A 175 14.71 -1.40 6.45
N CYS A 176 14.48 -2.67 6.75
CA CYS A 176 15.47 -3.73 6.49
C CYS A 176 15.86 -3.80 5.02
N LYS A 177 14.87 -3.75 4.12
CA LYS A 177 15.12 -3.75 2.68
C LYS A 177 15.90 -2.51 2.23
N LEU A 178 15.51 -1.31 2.66
CA LEU A 178 16.19 -0.06 2.30
C LEU A 178 17.65 -0.05 2.76
N SER A 179 17.91 -0.53 3.98
CA SER A 179 19.28 -0.66 4.49
C SER A 179 20.10 -1.68 3.69
N HIS A 180 19.50 -2.78 3.25
CA HIS A 180 20.15 -3.77 2.40
C HIS A 180 20.47 -3.21 1.00
N ASP A 181 19.51 -2.48 0.41
CA ASP A 181 19.65 -1.88 -0.92
C ASP A 181 20.65 -0.71 -0.92
N ASN A 182 20.99 -0.15 0.26
CA ASN A 182 21.92 0.97 0.44
C ASN A 182 23.08 0.58 1.38
N PRO A 183 24.06 -0.20 0.91
CA PRO A 183 25.12 -0.78 1.75
C PRO A 183 26.08 0.26 2.37
N ASN A 184 26.06 1.51 1.89
CA ASN A 184 26.87 2.60 2.42
C ASN A 184 26.27 3.26 3.67
N LEU A 185 25.02 2.93 4.02
CA LEU A 185 24.37 3.49 5.20
C LEU A 185 24.96 2.89 6.48
N ASN A 186 25.25 3.74 7.46
CA ASN A 186 25.45 3.25 8.82
C ASN A 186 24.10 2.74 9.35
N ILE A 187 24.03 1.45 9.64
CA ILE A 187 22.79 0.77 10.02
C ILE A 187 22.19 1.38 11.31
N ILE A 188 23.02 1.66 12.31
CA ILE A 188 22.55 2.21 13.59
C ILE A 188 21.96 3.60 13.38
N ASP A 189 22.68 4.47 12.66
CA ASP A 189 22.22 5.84 12.39
C ASP A 189 20.95 5.84 11.53
N PHE A 190 20.89 4.94 10.53
CA PHE A 190 19.71 4.76 9.70
C PHE A 190 18.49 4.33 10.51
N PHE A 191 18.59 3.29 11.35
CA PHE A 191 17.43 2.87 12.15
C PHE A 191 17.08 3.86 13.27
N LYS A 192 18.03 4.68 13.72
CA LYS A 192 17.77 5.77 14.66
C LYS A 192 16.98 6.91 14.01
N ASN A 193 17.29 7.27 12.78
CA ASN A 193 16.56 8.26 11.99
C ASN A 193 16.44 7.84 10.52
N PRO A 194 15.48 6.95 10.18
CA PRO A 194 15.35 6.42 8.82
C PRO A 194 14.90 7.48 7.82
N PHE A 195 14.39 8.61 8.32
CA PHE A 195 13.93 9.72 7.51
C PHE A 195 15.08 10.56 6.92
N SER A 196 16.28 10.47 7.49
CA SER A 196 17.48 11.14 6.95
C SER A 196 17.80 10.74 5.51
N VAL A 197 17.43 9.52 5.10
CA VAL A 197 17.57 9.08 3.70
C VAL A 197 16.61 9.84 2.79
N TYR A 198 15.38 10.06 3.24
CA TYR A 198 14.40 10.85 2.48
C TYR A 198 14.75 12.33 2.46
N GLU A 199 15.38 12.88 3.50
CA GLU A 199 15.84 14.28 3.49
C GLU A 199 16.79 14.54 2.33
N ALA A 200 17.77 13.66 2.12
CA ALA A 200 18.69 13.76 0.99
C ALA A 200 17.97 13.61 -0.36
N GLU A 201 17.04 12.67 -0.49
CA GLU A 201 16.23 12.49 -1.71
C GLU A 201 15.34 13.72 -2.01
N ILE A 202 14.67 14.26 -0.99
CA ILE A 202 13.84 15.46 -1.10
C ILE A 202 14.70 16.67 -1.47
N GLU A 203 15.91 16.80 -0.90
CA GLU A 203 16.87 17.83 -1.29
C GLU A 203 17.34 17.67 -2.74
N MET A 204 17.56 16.44 -3.20
CA MET A 204 17.93 16.17 -4.60
C MET A 204 16.84 16.63 -5.56
N LEU A 205 15.55 16.49 -5.22
CA LEU A 205 14.46 17.03 -6.05
C LEU A 205 14.62 18.54 -6.29
N LEU A 206 15.04 19.31 -5.28
CA LEU A 206 15.32 20.73 -5.46
C LEU A 206 16.58 21.00 -6.30
N LYS A 207 17.66 20.24 -6.05
CA LYS A 207 18.96 20.41 -6.72
C LYS A 207 18.88 20.06 -8.21
N GLU A 208 18.11 19.04 -8.56
CA GLU A 208 17.93 18.55 -9.94
C GLU A 208 16.80 19.25 -10.69
N GLY A 209 16.11 20.20 -10.05
CA GLY A 209 15.06 21.00 -10.68
C GLY A 209 13.71 20.30 -10.80
N HIS A 210 13.47 19.24 -10.04
CA HIS A 210 12.18 18.56 -9.90
C HIS A 210 11.20 19.33 -8.98
N TYR A 211 11.04 20.63 -9.22
CA TYR A 211 10.25 21.54 -8.38
C TYR A 211 8.79 21.12 -8.23
N ALA A 212 8.20 20.53 -9.28
CA ALA A 212 6.83 20.01 -9.27
C ALA A 212 6.64 18.94 -8.19
N LYS A 213 7.50 17.92 -8.19
CA LYS A 213 7.46 16.82 -7.22
C LYS A 213 7.74 17.31 -5.80
N TYR A 214 8.72 18.21 -5.64
CA TYR A 214 9.01 18.82 -4.35
C TYR A 214 7.81 19.61 -3.81
N CYS A 215 7.18 20.44 -4.65
CA CYS A 215 6.00 21.20 -4.27
C CYS A 215 4.81 20.30 -3.94
N ALA A 216 4.59 19.22 -4.70
CA ALA A 216 3.56 18.24 -4.41
C ALA A 216 3.75 17.61 -3.02
N LEU A 217 4.99 17.23 -2.67
CA LEU A 217 5.31 16.72 -1.33
C LEU A 217 5.06 17.78 -0.23
N ALA A 218 5.46 19.03 -0.46
CA ALA A 218 5.21 20.12 0.48
C ALA A 218 3.70 20.35 0.69
N LEU A 219 2.91 20.32 -0.38
CA LEU A 219 1.45 20.41 -0.29
C LEU A 219 0.87 19.21 0.46
N CYS A 220 1.32 17.99 0.19
CA CYS A 220 0.90 16.82 0.97
C CYS A 220 1.14 17.02 2.47
N VAL A 221 2.28 17.59 2.87
CA VAL A 221 2.55 17.94 4.28
C VAL A 221 1.58 19.01 4.80
N MET A 222 1.40 20.11 4.06
CA MET A 222 0.52 21.21 4.47
C MET A 222 -0.94 20.79 4.65
N PHE A 223 -1.38 19.83 3.85
CA PHE A 223 -2.74 19.28 3.89
C PHE A 223 -2.85 17.97 4.70
N ASN A 224 -1.82 17.61 5.48
CA ASN A 224 -1.80 16.38 6.29
C ASN A 224 -2.16 15.11 5.49
N ASN A 225 -1.65 15.00 4.26
CA ASN A 225 -1.93 13.96 3.28
C ASN A 225 -3.41 13.87 2.83
N ASN A 226 -4.22 14.90 3.07
CA ASN A 226 -5.59 15.02 2.57
C ASN A 226 -5.70 15.92 1.33
N LEU A 227 -4.61 16.11 0.60
CA LEU A 227 -4.62 16.86 -0.66
C LEU A 227 -5.44 16.07 -1.69
N ARG A 228 -6.46 16.71 -2.28
CA ARG A 228 -7.33 16.11 -3.30
C ARG A 228 -7.28 16.92 -4.59
N GLU A 229 -7.67 16.28 -5.69
CA GLU A 229 -7.72 16.94 -7.00
C GLU A 229 -8.69 18.14 -7.00
N GLU A 230 -9.79 18.06 -6.25
CA GLU A 230 -10.75 19.17 -6.13
C GLU A 230 -10.11 20.40 -5.47
N ILE A 231 -9.27 20.19 -4.46
CA ILE A 231 -8.55 21.28 -3.75
C ILE A 231 -7.60 22.02 -4.71
N LEU A 232 -7.03 21.32 -5.69
CA LEU A 232 -6.11 21.90 -6.68
C LEU A 232 -6.83 22.58 -7.85
N THR A 233 -8.10 22.25 -8.08
CA THR A 233 -8.86 22.68 -9.26
C THR A 233 -9.94 23.71 -8.93
N GLU A 234 -10.54 23.65 -7.75
CA GLU A 234 -11.60 24.56 -7.29
C GLU A 234 -11.02 25.79 -6.58
N ASP A 235 -11.68 26.95 -6.75
CA ASP A 235 -11.33 28.18 -6.02
C ASP A 235 -11.95 28.16 -4.61
N VAL A 236 -11.31 27.39 -3.71
CA VAL A 236 -11.65 27.29 -2.29
C VAL A 236 -10.76 28.24 -1.46
N ASP A 237 -11.10 28.52 -0.20
CA ASP A 237 -10.30 29.33 0.74
C ASP A 237 -8.83 28.85 0.90
N GLU A 238 -8.54 27.63 0.44
CA GLU A 238 -7.25 26.96 0.49
C GLU A 238 -6.32 27.33 -0.69
N VAL A 239 -6.81 28.04 -1.72
CA VAL A 239 -6.01 28.49 -2.89
C VAL A 239 -4.81 29.31 -2.47
N ALA A 240 -4.96 30.16 -1.45
CA ALA A 240 -3.86 30.98 -0.95
C ALA A 240 -2.69 30.12 -0.42
N ILE A 241 -2.98 28.99 0.22
CA ILE A 241 -1.94 28.07 0.70
C ILE A 241 -1.23 27.45 -0.50
N ILE A 242 -1.99 26.98 -1.50
CA ILE A 242 -1.44 26.35 -2.70
C ILE A 242 -0.55 27.32 -3.47
N GLU A 243 -1.02 28.54 -3.74
CA GLU A 243 -0.25 29.56 -4.45
C GLU A 243 1.01 29.96 -3.70
N ASN A 244 0.92 30.17 -2.38
CA ASN A 244 2.07 30.51 -1.55
C ASN A 244 3.10 29.37 -1.52
N THR A 245 2.66 28.11 -1.43
CA THR A 245 3.56 26.95 -1.48
C THR A 245 4.20 26.80 -2.85
N CYS A 246 3.45 27.01 -3.95
CA CYS A 246 3.98 26.98 -5.31
C CYS A 246 5.05 28.07 -5.52
N GLU A 247 4.78 29.29 -5.06
CA GLU A 247 5.72 30.40 -5.13
C GLU A 247 6.99 30.12 -4.32
N ALA A 248 6.84 29.59 -3.10
CA ALA A 248 7.97 29.17 -2.27
C ALA A 248 8.80 28.05 -2.93
N CYS A 249 8.15 27.15 -3.69
CA CYS A 249 8.79 26.07 -4.42
C CYS A 249 9.30 26.47 -5.82
N ARG A 250 9.21 27.75 -6.19
CA ARG A 250 9.66 28.30 -7.50
C ARG A 250 8.87 27.77 -8.71
N LEU A 251 7.61 27.40 -8.53
CA LEU A 251 6.71 27.05 -9.63
C LEU A 251 5.98 28.29 -10.16
N ASP A 252 5.81 28.37 -11.47
CA ASP A 252 5.08 29.46 -12.11
C ASP A 252 3.58 29.38 -11.82
N LYS A 253 3.01 30.48 -11.31
CA LYS A 253 1.59 30.66 -11.00
C LYS A 253 0.67 30.39 -12.20
N ARG A 254 1.15 30.38 -13.44
CA ARG A 254 0.33 30.11 -14.63
C ARG A 254 0.33 28.66 -15.10
N THR A 255 1.31 27.86 -14.70
CA THR A 255 1.48 26.47 -15.19
C THR A 255 1.48 25.42 -14.08
N HIS A 256 1.47 25.83 -12.81
CA HIS A 256 1.57 24.92 -11.67
C HIS A 256 0.45 23.88 -11.58
N ARG A 257 -0.83 24.22 -11.85
CA ARG A 257 -1.95 23.28 -11.60
C ARG A 257 -1.86 21.97 -12.40
N PRO A 258 -1.71 21.95 -13.74
CA PRO A 258 -1.54 20.71 -14.49
C PRO A 258 -0.26 19.95 -14.12
N ILE A 259 0.83 20.68 -13.87
CA ILE A 259 2.14 20.11 -13.53
C ILE A 259 2.11 19.43 -12.15
N LEU A 260 1.33 19.97 -11.21
CA LEU A 260 1.15 19.39 -9.87
C LEU A 260 0.25 18.15 -9.91
N LEU A 261 -0.80 18.16 -10.74
CA LEU A 261 -1.65 16.98 -10.93
C LEU A 261 -0.88 15.81 -11.54
N ASP A 262 0.04 16.07 -12.47
CA ASP A 262 0.93 15.03 -13.03
C ASP A 262 1.99 14.54 -12.02
N ALA A 263 2.25 15.29 -10.96
CA ALA A 263 3.27 14.99 -9.95
C ALA A 263 2.73 14.27 -8.70
N LEU A 264 1.40 14.21 -8.53
CA LEU A 264 0.68 13.52 -7.45
C LEU A 264 0.22 12.12 -7.89
#